data_AF-A0A424NQE7-F1
#
_entry.id   AF-A0A424NQE7-F1
#
_cell.length_a   1.000
_cell.length_b   1.000
_cell.length_c   1.000
_cell.angle_alpha   90.00
_cell.angle_beta   90.00
_cell.angle_gamma   90.00
#
_symmetry.space_group_name_H-M   'P 1'
#
loop_
_entity.id
_entity.type
_entity.pdbx_description
1 polymer ?
#
loop_
_entity_poly.entity_id
_entity_poly.type
_entity_poly.pdbx_seq_one_letter_code
_entity_poly.pdbx_strand_id
1 'polypeptide(L)'
;MNIQTKLNLHMESEGLHQEKLTVFGKKLLPIPMFMQKLFFKHDIHHMVTGYGTDLSGEAKLLCWEVGAGAPWWYAELYFKFPFVCIFSPSLAMNAFKLGRTQHCLYEVEYDLLQSKTVDEVEHFVNHGTFP
;
A
#
# COMPACT_ATOMS: atom_id res chain seq x y z
N MET A 1 2.57 -16.09 10.90
CA MET A 1 2.58 -14.84 11.70
C MET A 1 1.42 -13.97 11.21
N ASN A 2 0.71 -13.27 12.11
CA ASN A 2 -0.38 -12.37 11.70
C ASN A 2 0.16 -11.21 10.85
N ILE A 3 -0.62 -10.77 9.85
CA ILE A 3 -0.25 -9.69 8.93
C ILE A 3 0.13 -8.39 9.65
N GLN A 4 -0.59 -8.01 10.71
CA GLN A 4 -0.32 -6.79 11.48
C GLN A 4 1.06 -6.83 12.15
N THR A 5 1.41 -7.98 12.73
CA THR A 5 2.72 -8.16 13.38
C THR A 5 3.85 -8.13 12.36
N LYS A 6 3.67 -8.77 11.19
CA LYS A 6 4.66 -8.72 10.10
C LYS A 6 4.84 -7.29 9.59
N LEU A 7 3.74 -6.58 9.39
CA LEU A 7 3.75 -5.23 8.88
C LEU A 7 4.52 -4.29 9.81
N ASN A 8 4.22 -4.34 11.12
CA ASN A 8 4.93 -3.53 12.10
C ASN A 8 6.45 -3.80 12.07
N LEU A 9 6.85 -5.07 12.00
CA LEU A 9 8.26 -5.45 11.89
C LEU A 9 8.92 -4.95 10.60
N HIS A 10 8.19 -4.99 9.48
CA HIS A 10 8.68 -4.48 8.20
C HIS A 10 8.87 -2.95 8.25
N MET A 11 7.87 -2.22 8.75
CA MET A 11 7.95 -0.76 8.90
C MET A 11 9.06 -0.34 9.89
N GLU A 12 9.23 -1.07 10.99
CA GLU A 12 10.33 -0.86 11.94
C GLU A 12 11.71 -1.10 11.28
N SER A 13 11.83 -2.12 10.42
CA SER A 13 13.08 -2.39 9.69
C SER A 13 13.42 -1.31 8.65
N GLU A 14 12.39 -0.68 8.08
CA GLU A 14 12.51 0.46 7.16
C GLU A 14 12.67 1.80 7.93
N GLY A 15 12.69 1.79 9.27
CA GLY A 15 12.90 2.97 10.12
C GLY A 15 11.69 3.89 10.25
N LEU A 16 10.48 3.40 9.95
CA LEU A 16 9.24 4.16 9.99
C LEU A 16 8.43 3.82 11.25
N HIS A 17 8.21 4.83 12.09
CA HIS A 17 7.22 4.77 13.16
C HIS A 17 5.85 5.15 12.61
N GLN A 18 4.94 4.17 12.49
CA GLN A 18 3.54 4.50 12.76
C GLN A 18 3.50 4.93 14.23
N GLU A 19 3.45 6.23 14.48
CA GLU A 19 2.52 6.84 15.42
C GLU A 19 2.92 8.29 15.74
N LYS A 20 1.98 9.19 15.43
CA LYS A 20 1.83 10.58 15.94
C LYS A 20 2.63 11.65 15.19
N LEU A 21 1.92 12.34 14.29
CA LEU A 21 2.29 13.68 13.84
C LEU A 21 2.46 14.58 15.07
N THR A 22 3.69 14.97 15.34
CA THR A 22 4.02 15.88 16.44
C THR A 22 3.99 17.30 15.91
N VAL A 23 2.95 18.05 16.23
CA VAL A 23 2.80 19.46 15.84
C VAL A 23 2.89 20.30 17.12
N PHE A 24 3.89 21.17 17.21
CA PHE A 24 4.15 22.04 18.36
C PHE A 24 4.25 21.32 19.73
N GLY A 25 4.89 20.14 19.78
CA GLY A 25 5.14 19.43 21.03
C GLY A 25 3.89 18.85 21.72
N LYS A 26 2.71 18.94 21.08
CA LYS A 26 1.48 18.30 21.53
C LYS A 26 1.16 17.12 20.62
N LYS A 27 0.84 15.97 21.22
CA LYS A 27 0.35 14.77 20.53
C LYS A 27 -1.01 15.11 19.91
N LEU A 28 -1.01 15.53 18.64
CA LEU A 28 -2.17 16.17 18.03
C LEU A 28 -2.93 15.17 17.17
N LEU A 29 -4.13 14.86 17.65
CA LEU A 29 -5.28 14.26 16.97
C LEU A 29 -5.05 12.88 16.35
N PRO A 30 -5.80 11.84 16.78
CA PRO A 30 -5.75 10.55 16.11
C PRO A 30 -6.16 10.74 14.66
N ILE A 31 -5.37 10.19 13.74
CA ILE A 31 -5.72 10.11 12.33
C ILE A 31 -7.11 9.46 12.24
N PRO A 32 -8.05 9.98 11.41
CA PRO A 32 -9.36 9.36 11.27
C PRO A 32 -9.25 7.86 10.96
N MET A 33 -10.13 7.03 11.53
CA MET A 33 -10.05 5.57 11.39
C MET A 33 -10.03 5.11 9.93
N PHE A 34 -10.77 5.77 9.03
CA PHE A 34 -10.78 5.41 7.61
C PHE A 34 -9.40 5.58 6.95
N MET A 35 -8.65 6.63 7.32
CA MET A 35 -7.28 6.86 6.83
C MET A 35 -6.33 5.81 7.39
N GLN A 36 -6.47 5.44 8.67
CA GLN A 36 -5.66 4.35 9.25
C GLN A 36 -5.88 3.03 8.51
N LYS A 37 -7.14 2.69 8.20
CA LYS A 37 -7.48 1.48 7.42
C LYS A 37 -6.92 1.53 5.99
N LEU A 38 -6.91 2.71 5.37
CA LEU A 38 -6.35 2.91 4.04
C LEU A 38 -4.82 2.77 4.04
N PHE A 39 -4.14 3.43 4.98
CA PHE A 39 -2.69 3.32 5.17
C PHE A 39 -2.28 1.89 5.49
N PHE A 40 -3.03 1.17 6.33
CA PHE A 40 -2.74 -0.23 6.60
C PHE A 40 -2.69 -1.10 5.33
N LYS A 41 -3.64 -0.91 4.40
CA LYS A 41 -3.67 -1.66 3.13
C LYS A 41 -2.54 -1.24 2.19
N HIS A 42 -2.26 0.05 2.13
CA HIS A 42 -1.17 0.61 1.35
C HIS A 42 0.21 0.12 1.83
N ASP A 43 0.44 0.13 3.15
CA ASP A 43 1.66 -0.38 3.76
C ASP A 43 1.84 -1.89 3.49
N ILE A 44 0.74 -2.66 3.45
CA ILE A 44 0.78 -4.06 3.01
C ILE A 44 1.21 -4.18 1.54
N HIS A 45 0.75 -3.28 0.66
CA HIS A 45 1.18 -3.32 -0.74
C HIS A 45 2.69 -3.07 -0.86
N HIS A 46 3.28 -2.16 -0.07
CA HIS A 46 4.74 -2.02 0.01
C HIS A 46 5.41 -3.34 0.38
N MET A 47 4.94 -3.99 1.44
CA MET A 47 5.49 -5.25 1.92
C MET A 47 5.41 -6.38 0.86
N VAL A 48 4.27 -6.53 0.18
CA VAL A 48 4.07 -7.61 -0.80
C VAL A 48 4.82 -7.36 -2.11
N THR A 49 4.92 -6.10 -2.55
CA THR A 49 5.64 -5.74 -3.78
C THR A 49 7.15 -5.64 -3.58
N GLY A 50 7.60 -5.44 -2.33
CA GLY A 50 8.98 -5.15 -1.99
C GLY A 50 9.46 -3.76 -2.41
N TYR A 51 8.52 -2.85 -2.74
CA TYR A 51 8.86 -1.46 -3.02
C TYR A 51 9.11 -0.73 -1.72
N GLY A 52 10.26 -0.06 -1.61
CA GLY A 52 10.57 0.79 -0.46
C GLY A 52 9.63 1.99 -0.34
N THR A 53 9.79 2.74 0.73
CA THR A 53 9.01 3.96 1.03
C THR A 53 9.78 5.24 0.66
N ASP A 54 10.79 5.13 -0.20
CA ASP A 54 11.48 6.27 -0.79
C ASP A 54 10.66 6.84 -1.95
N LEU A 55 11.02 8.03 -2.45
CA LEU A 55 10.26 8.67 -3.52
C LEU A 55 10.09 7.77 -4.77
N SER A 56 11.10 6.94 -5.07
CA SER A 56 11.06 5.99 -6.18
C SER A 56 10.12 4.82 -5.89
N GLY A 57 10.17 4.26 -4.69
CA GLY A 57 9.31 3.17 -4.25
C GLY A 57 7.84 3.57 -4.15
N GLU A 58 7.54 4.74 -3.60
CA GLU A 58 6.20 5.35 -3.60
C GLU A 58 5.66 5.52 -5.02
N ALA A 59 6.49 6.02 -5.94
CA ALA A 59 6.11 6.19 -7.33
C ALA A 59 5.84 4.85 -8.03
N LYS A 60 6.64 3.82 -7.73
CA LYS A 60 6.40 2.45 -8.22
C LYS A 60 5.10 1.90 -7.65
N LEU A 61 4.89 2.03 -6.35
CA LEU A 61 3.71 1.50 -5.69
C LEU A 61 2.46 2.15 -6.24
N LEU A 62 2.44 3.47 -6.38
CA LEU A 62 1.33 4.20 -6.99
C LEU A 62 0.99 3.67 -8.40
N CYS A 63 2.00 3.43 -9.23
CA CYS A 63 1.78 2.91 -10.59
C CYS A 63 1.29 1.46 -10.57
N TRP A 64 1.80 0.65 -9.64
CA TRP A 64 1.36 -0.72 -9.42
C TRP A 64 -0.08 -0.77 -8.91
N GLU A 65 -0.48 0.08 -7.95
CA GLU A 65 -1.83 0.15 -7.39
C GLU A 65 -2.85 0.51 -8.48
N VAL A 66 -2.52 1.47 -9.34
CA VAL A 66 -3.34 1.79 -10.52
C VAL A 66 -3.44 0.59 -11.48
N GLY A 67 -2.33 -0.14 -11.69
CA GLY A 67 -2.31 -1.36 -12.51
C GLY A 67 -3.12 -2.51 -11.93
N ALA A 68 -3.05 -2.72 -10.62
CA ALA A 68 -3.72 -3.77 -9.84
C ALA A 68 -5.20 -3.49 -9.59
N GLY A 69 -5.72 -2.40 -10.17
CA GLY A 69 -7.14 -2.07 -10.12
C GLY A 69 -7.57 -1.37 -8.83
N ALA A 70 -6.74 -0.45 -8.31
CA ALA A 70 -7.17 0.42 -7.22
C ALA A 70 -8.56 1.05 -7.53
N PRO A 71 -9.43 1.23 -6.53
CA PRO A 71 -10.77 1.72 -6.78
C PRO A 71 -10.79 3.20 -7.18
N TRP A 72 -11.74 3.58 -8.03
CA TRP A 72 -11.86 4.92 -8.60
C TRP A 72 -12.04 6.04 -7.54
N TRP A 73 -12.61 5.72 -6.38
CA TRP A 73 -12.77 6.67 -5.28
C TRP A 73 -11.41 7.09 -4.69
N TYR A 74 -10.34 6.35 -4.96
CA TYR A 74 -8.98 6.74 -4.65
C TYR A 74 -8.39 7.60 -5.78
N ALA A 75 -9.09 8.69 -6.11
CA ALA A 75 -8.80 9.55 -7.26
C ALA A 75 -7.37 10.13 -7.27
N GLU A 76 -6.76 10.30 -6.10
CA GLU A 76 -5.40 10.82 -5.96
C GLU A 76 -4.36 9.97 -6.72
N LEU A 77 -4.48 8.64 -6.70
CA LEU A 77 -3.59 7.74 -7.42
C LEU A 77 -3.65 8.01 -8.93
N TYR A 78 -4.87 8.10 -9.47
CA TYR A 78 -5.11 8.37 -10.88
C TYR A 78 -4.68 9.77 -11.31
N PHE A 79 -4.77 10.76 -10.43
CA PHE A 79 -4.28 12.10 -10.71
C PHE A 79 -2.75 12.14 -10.80
N LYS A 80 -2.05 11.44 -9.91
CA LYS A 80 -0.58 11.42 -9.87
C LYS A 80 0.06 10.51 -10.93
N PHE A 81 -0.61 9.44 -11.32
CA PHE A 81 -0.09 8.44 -12.25
C PHE A 81 0.44 9.03 -13.59
N PRO A 82 -0.30 9.92 -14.29
CA PRO A 82 0.20 10.59 -15.50
C PRO A 82 1.51 11.35 -15.27
N PHE A 83 1.69 11.99 -14.11
CA PHE A 83 2.93 12.72 -13.80
C PHE A 83 4.11 11.75 -13.68
N VAL A 84 3.93 10.61 -12.99
CA VAL A 84 4.99 9.59 -12.90
C VAL A 84 5.30 9.00 -14.28
N CYS A 85 4.30 8.80 -15.14
CA CYS A 85 4.50 8.38 -16.52
C CYS A 85 5.32 9.40 -17.34
N ILE A 86 5.15 10.70 -17.12
CA ILE A 86 5.90 11.75 -17.84
C ILE A 86 7.34 11.83 -17.34
N PHE A 87 7.56 11.84 -16.03
CA PHE A 87 8.88 12.08 -15.43
C PHE A 87 9.72 10.80 -15.25
N SER A 88 9.09 9.62 -15.22
CA SER A 88 9.75 8.33 -14.97
C SER A 88 9.04 7.18 -15.71
N PRO A 89 8.96 7.24 -17.06
CA PRO A 89 8.12 6.37 -17.87
C PRO A 89 8.42 4.88 -17.71
N SER A 90 9.70 4.48 -17.71
CA SER A 90 10.10 3.08 -17.59
C SER A 90 9.72 2.50 -16.23
N LEU A 91 9.91 3.28 -15.16
CA LEU A 91 9.52 2.90 -13.80
C LEU A 91 8.01 2.73 -13.71
N ALA A 92 7.26 3.74 -14.18
CA ALA A 92 5.80 3.73 -14.15
C ALA A 92 5.24 2.52 -14.92
N MET A 93 5.72 2.30 -16.13
CA MET A 93 5.20 1.25 -17.00
C MET A 93 5.57 -0.15 -16.52
N ASN A 94 6.76 -0.34 -15.94
CA ASN A 94 7.15 -1.64 -15.37
C ASN A 94 6.29 -1.99 -14.15
N ALA A 95 6.10 -1.05 -13.22
CA ALA A 95 5.28 -1.26 -12.04
C ALA A 95 3.80 -1.45 -12.40
N PHE A 96 3.27 -0.64 -13.33
CA PHE A 96 1.90 -0.78 -13.84
C PHE A 96 1.66 -2.14 -14.49
N LYS A 97 2.58 -2.61 -15.35
CA LYS A 97 2.45 -3.92 -16.00
C LYS A 97 2.45 -5.07 -14.99
N LEU A 98 3.26 -4.99 -13.94
CA LEU A 98 3.23 -5.96 -12.85
C LEU A 98 1.90 -5.89 -12.09
N GLY A 99 1.42 -4.67 -11.79
CA GLY A 99 0.12 -4.48 -11.15
C GLY A 99 -1.01 -5.12 -11.96
N ARG A 100 -0.97 -5.03 -13.30
CA ARG A 100 -1.97 -5.64 -14.19
C ARG A 100 -2.06 -7.17 -14.10
N THR A 101 -1.07 -7.83 -13.50
CA THR A 101 -1.09 -9.29 -13.26
C THR A 101 -1.45 -9.65 -11.82
N GLN A 102 -1.79 -8.66 -10.99
CA GLN A 102 -2.04 -8.79 -9.56
C GLN A 102 -3.30 -8.03 -9.15
N HIS A 103 -3.68 -8.13 -7.87
CA HIS A 103 -4.90 -7.57 -7.30
C HIS A 103 -4.58 -6.71 -6.08
N CYS A 104 -5.21 -5.53 -5.99
CA CYS A 104 -5.08 -4.66 -4.82
C CYS A 104 -6.03 -5.07 -3.67
N LEU A 105 -5.69 -4.66 -2.45
CA LEU A 105 -6.44 -5.00 -1.23
C LEU A 105 -7.48 -3.94 -0.82
N TYR A 106 -7.62 -2.85 -1.59
CA TYR A 106 -8.48 -1.73 -1.22
C TYR A 106 -9.95 -2.09 -1.08
N GLU A 107 -10.46 -3.07 -1.83
CA GLU A 107 -11.84 -3.54 -1.72
C GLU A 107 -12.05 -4.65 -0.68
N VAL A 108 -10.97 -5.21 -0.12
CA VAL A 108 -11.06 -6.25 0.92
C VAL A 108 -11.48 -5.65 2.26
N GLU A 109 -12.44 -6.27 2.95
CA GLU A 109 -12.85 -5.82 4.29
C GLU A 109 -11.68 -5.80 5.29
N TYR A 110 -11.57 -4.73 6.07
CA TYR A 110 -10.43 -4.52 6.98
C TYR A 110 -10.33 -5.60 8.06
N ASP A 111 -11.46 -5.92 8.71
CA ASP A 111 -11.50 -6.89 9.81
C ASP A 111 -11.15 -8.30 9.31
N LEU A 112 -11.57 -8.63 8.07
CA LEU A 112 -11.18 -9.87 7.41
C LEU A 112 -9.67 -9.89 7.15
N LEU A 113 -9.12 -8.82 6.57
CA LEU A 113 -7.70 -8.72 6.25
C LEU A 113 -6.81 -8.86 7.50
N GLN A 114 -7.22 -8.29 8.63
CA GLN A 114 -6.49 -8.42 9.90
C GLN A 114 -6.41 -9.85 10.43
N SER A 115 -7.38 -10.70 10.12
CA SER A 115 -7.36 -12.11 10.53
C SER A 115 -6.43 -12.97 9.69
N LYS A 116 -5.97 -12.46 8.54
CA LYS A 116 -5.18 -13.22 7.57
C LYS A 116 -3.69 -13.25 7.90
N THR A 117 -3.06 -14.31 7.47
CA THR A 117 -1.61 -14.47 7.48
C THR A 117 -0.99 -13.81 6.25
N VAL A 118 0.33 -13.60 6.29
CA VAL A 118 1.09 -13.00 5.18
C VAL A 118 0.92 -13.84 3.90
N ASP A 119 1.07 -15.16 4.00
CA ASP A 119 0.97 -16.08 2.86
C ASP A 119 -0.42 -16.03 2.20
N GLU A 120 -1.50 -15.89 2.99
CA GLU A 120 -2.86 -15.74 2.47
C GLU A 120 -3.05 -14.40 1.74
N VAL A 121 -2.43 -13.33 2.25
CA VAL A 121 -2.48 -12.00 1.63
C VAL A 121 -1.68 -12.00 0.33
N GLU A 122 -0.48 -12.59 0.31
CA GLU A 122 0.31 -12.76 -0.90
C GLU A 122 -0.42 -13.64 -1.93
N HIS A 123 -1.11 -14.69 -1.48
CA HIS A 123 -1.95 -15.52 -2.34
C HIS A 123 -3.07 -14.67 -2.98
N PHE A 124 -3.77 -13.86 -2.18
CA PHE A 124 -4.81 -12.95 -2.67
C PHE A 124 -4.27 -11.96 -3.69
N VAL A 125 -3.13 -11.31 -3.44
CA VAL A 125 -2.54 -10.35 -4.38
C VAL A 125 -2.23 -11.01 -5.73
N ASN A 126 -1.84 -12.28 -5.72
CA ASN A 126 -1.51 -13.00 -6.95
C ASN A 126 -2.72 -13.65 -7.66
N HIS A 127 -3.80 -13.99 -6.94
CA HIS A 127 -4.90 -14.82 -7.47
C HIS A 127 -6.29 -14.17 -7.35
N GLY A 128 -6.42 -13.08 -6.59
CA GLY A 128 -7.67 -12.35 -6.36
C GLY A 128 -8.63 -13.01 -5.37
N THR A 129 -8.24 -14.12 -4.74
CA THR A 129 -9.06 -14.87 -3.78
C THR A 129 -8.24 -15.30 -2.57
N PHE A 130 -8.86 -15.41 -1.40
CA PHE A 130 -8.23 -16.05 -0.25
C PHE A 130 -8.30 -17.58 -0.38
N PRO A 131 -7.30 -18.33 0.10
CA PRO A 131 -7.32 -19.78 0.13
C PRO A 131 -8.26 -20.33 1.22
#